data_AF-A0A2V2BP43-F1
#
_entry.id   AF-A0A2V2BP43-F1
#
_cell.length_a   1.000
_cell.length_b   1.000
_cell.length_c   1.000
_cell.angle_alpha   90.00
_cell.angle_beta   90.00
_cell.angle_gamma   90.00
#
_symmetry.space_group_name_H-M   'P 1'
#
loop_
_entity.id
_entity.type
_entity.pdbx_description
1 polymer ?
#
loop_
_entity_poly.entity_id
_entity_poly.type
_entity_poly.pdbx_seq_one_letter_code
_entity_poly.pdbx_strand_id
1 'polypeptide(L)'
;MKIKSIAYLCALFAALSASAETLYWVDTKTFNSTFNQNSGRNLLDTEKSSEEGNDNYNWATSFTVDADGKPTYTYADSVAAPTIETDVVIDYSQNAFEYQMAGSLRLTGDQIFSAKSLTITGCNNNWVMFNLESSSAIQIAEDLTYNDNVYVRFTTGNLSIGGDVYNNNTVGYNNLLFGAGGASLTSFSAENVYLNHNNAVITFSVGRAATTYDQAAGVIRGVIDFGANTGRVQFAKMADFEQFLKVGGLRGTAGTVTTEAVEGVNYTLVLTNPANQTFSGAVANAEGSSVNIVMDGSATQVLSGENSFSGYIQMENGTLLVRTAEGSAHGKLTLNGGRFGAVGNAAVSSAEFNGGGFIFADNDKFLSGAGVDLISIAGEFSKVGADKIAIDFNGLDASGLIGNTYDLITAGSLSGMSSEVDADEYFDAENLLNAIADFEWNGNTLQVTFGAVPEPAEAAAFFGLAALALCVAARRRRG
;
A
#
# COMPACT_ATOMS: atom_id res chain seq x y z
N MET A 1 -16.30 -41.62 -16.12
CA MET A 1 -16.47 -40.36 -15.35
C MET A 1 -15.77 -39.27 -16.15
N LYS A 2 -16.55 -38.44 -16.86
CA LYS A 2 -16.04 -37.44 -17.81
C LYS A 2 -15.77 -36.14 -17.06
N ILE A 3 -14.51 -35.73 -17.04
CA ILE A 3 -14.07 -34.42 -16.55
C ILE A 3 -14.50 -33.38 -17.59
N LYS A 4 -15.38 -32.46 -17.21
CA LYS A 4 -15.76 -31.32 -18.05
C LYS A 4 -14.69 -30.24 -17.86
N SER A 5 -13.96 -29.96 -18.94
CA SER A 5 -13.10 -28.79 -19.06
C SER A 5 -13.94 -27.52 -18.94
N ILE A 6 -13.57 -26.64 -18.01
CA ILE A 6 -14.09 -25.28 -17.90
C ILE A 6 -13.38 -24.46 -18.98
N ALA A 7 -14.09 -24.13 -20.05
CA ALA A 7 -13.63 -23.21 -21.07
C ALA A 7 -13.80 -21.77 -20.55
N TYR A 8 -12.71 -21.00 -20.67
CA TYR A 8 -12.64 -19.56 -20.44
C TYR A 8 -13.67 -18.83 -21.30
N LEU A 9 -14.59 -18.10 -20.66
CA LEU A 9 -15.50 -17.19 -21.33
C LEU A 9 -14.86 -15.79 -21.32
N CYS A 10 -14.04 -15.52 -22.32
CA CYS A 10 -13.76 -14.15 -22.75
C CYS A 10 -15.02 -13.57 -23.41
N ALA A 11 -15.23 -12.27 -23.19
CA ALA A 11 -16.26 -11.41 -23.81
C ALA A 11 -17.71 -11.59 -23.33
N LEU A 12 -18.12 -10.75 -22.37
CA LEU A 12 -19.47 -10.20 -22.35
C LEU A 12 -19.46 -8.80 -21.70
N PHE A 13 -19.13 -7.77 -22.47
CA PHE A 13 -19.51 -6.39 -22.16
C PHE A 13 -20.86 -6.12 -22.84
N ALA A 14 -21.92 -5.96 -22.04
CA ALA A 14 -23.07 -5.11 -22.35
C ALA A 14 -24.11 -5.18 -21.21
N ALA A 15 -24.33 -4.06 -20.51
CA ALA A 15 -25.67 -3.60 -20.15
C ALA A 15 -25.66 -2.15 -19.60
N LEU A 16 -26.05 -1.21 -20.47
CA LEU A 16 -26.89 -0.02 -20.22
C LEU A 16 -26.47 0.99 -19.14
N SER A 17 -25.54 1.86 -19.52
CA SER A 17 -25.57 3.31 -19.23
C SER A 17 -25.51 4.01 -20.61
N ALA A 18 -26.07 5.21 -20.78
CA ALA A 18 -26.08 5.94 -22.05
C ALA A 18 -24.72 5.81 -22.75
N SER A 19 -24.66 5.08 -23.87
CA SER A 19 -23.41 4.48 -24.32
C SER A 19 -22.39 5.58 -24.64
N ALA A 20 -21.33 5.63 -23.85
CA ALA A 20 -20.17 6.43 -24.15
C ALA A 20 -19.71 6.15 -25.59
N GLU A 21 -19.30 7.20 -26.30
CA GLU A 21 -18.66 7.03 -27.59
C GLU A 21 -17.36 6.25 -27.38
N THR A 22 -17.12 5.18 -28.12
CA THR A 22 -15.86 4.43 -28.05
C THR A 22 -14.93 4.90 -29.15
N LEU A 23 -13.71 5.32 -28.78
CA LEU A 23 -12.65 5.65 -29.71
C LEU A 23 -11.50 4.64 -29.60
N TYR A 24 -11.07 4.16 -30.77
CA TYR A 24 -9.94 3.25 -30.92
C TYR A 24 -8.72 4.04 -31.38
N TRP A 25 -7.61 3.95 -30.65
CA TRP A 25 -6.34 4.49 -31.11
C TRP A 25 -5.82 3.60 -32.24
N VAL A 26 -5.58 4.20 -33.41
CA VAL A 26 -5.06 3.45 -34.56
C VAL A 26 -3.68 3.97 -34.93
N ASP A 27 -2.66 3.17 -34.70
CA ASP A 27 -1.31 3.41 -35.22
C ASP A 27 -1.08 2.72 -36.57
N THR A 28 -0.57 3.48 -37.54
CA THR A 28 -0.24 2.97 -38.86
C THR A 28 1.23 2.61 -39.01
N LYS A 29 2.08 2.99 -38.03
CA LYS A 29 3.51 2.71 -38.07
C LYS A 29 3.90 1.47 -37.26
N THR A 30 4.84 0.70 -37.80
CA THR A 30 5.65 -0.30 -37.08
C THR A 30 7.07 0.25 -36.95
N PHE A 31 7.56 0.43 -35.73
CA PHE A 31 8.90 1.00 -35.50
C PHE A 31 9.99 -0.06 -35.39
N ASN A 32 10.80 -0.22 -36.44
CA ASN A 32 12.01 -1.06 -36.35
C ASN A 32 12.97 -0.48 -35.30
N SER A 33 13.48 -1.37 -34.44
CA SER A 33 14.45 -1.18 -33.34
C SER A 33 15.69 -0.30 -33.59
N THR A 34 15.89 0.21 -34.80
CA THR A 34 17.02 1.05 -35.21
C THR A 34 16.74 2.56 -35.19
N PHE A 35 15.49 3.00 -34.99
CA PHE A 35 15.15 4.43 -34.85
C PHE A 35 15.12 4.88 -33.38
N ASN A 36 15.61 6.10 -33.14
CA ASN A 36 15.73 6.75 -31.83
C ASN A 36 14.40 6.69 -31.05
N GLN A 37 14.44 6.16 -29.82
CA GLN A 37 13.30 5.64 -29.04
C GLN A 37 12.26 6.67 -28.51
N ASN A 38 12.00 7.81 -29.17
CA ASN A 38 11.22 8.91 -28.57
C ASN A 38 10.24 9.65 -29.51
N SER A 39 9.93 9.13 -30.70
CA SER A 39 9.09 9.85 -31.68
C SER A 39 7.61 9.50 -31.56
N GLY A 40 6.93 10.07 -30.56
CA GLY A 40 5.48 9.92 -30.40
C GLY A 40 4.63 10.76 -31.34
N ARG A 41 3.43 10.29 -31.70
CA ARG A 41 2.41 11.07 -32.42
C ARG A 41 1.64 11.96 -31.44
N ASN A 42 1.45 13.21 -31.82
CA ASN A 42 0.68 14.16 -31.02
C ASN A 42 -0.80 13.79 -31.11
N LEU A 43 -1.36 13.39 -29.97
CA LEU A 43 -2.67 12.76 -29.92
C LEU A 43 -3.82 13.77 -30.08
N LEU A 44 -3.53 15.05 -29.84
CA LEU A 44 -4.47 16.17 -29.98
C LEU A 44 -4.16 17.02 -31.23
N ASP A 45 -3.40 16.48 -32.19
CA ASP A 45 -3.15 17.19 -33.43
C ASP A 45 -4.47 17.39 -34.20
N THR A 46 -4.71 18.64 -34.60
CA THR A 46 -5.89 19.01 -35.39
C THR A 46 -5.68 18.74 -36.88
N GLU A 47 -4.43 18.55 -37.30
CA GLU A 47 -4.10 18.19 -38.66
C GLU A 47 -4.14 16.67 -38.85
N LYS A 48 -4.56 16.24 -40.03
CA LYS A 48 -4.46 14.84 -40.46
C LYS A 48 -2.98 14.51 -40.62
N SER A 49 -2.59 13.29 -40.23
CA SER A 49 -1.20 12.88 -40.38
C SER A 49 -0.84 12.81 -41.87
N SER A 50 0.03 13.69 -42.36
CA SER A 50 0.53 13.63 -43.74
C SER A 50 1.56 12.50 -43.95
N GLU A 51 1.97 11.83 -42.87
CA GLU A 51 2.91 10.74 -42.92
C GLU A 51 2.25 9.47 -43.49
N GLU A 52 2.91 8.84 -44.47
CA GLU A 52 2.48 7.56 -45.10
C GLU A 52 1.21 7.60 -45.95
N GLY A 53 0.76 8.80 -46.39
CA GLY A 53 -0.32 8.92 -47.37
C GLY A 53 -1.71 8.57 -46.81
N ASN A 54 -1.86 8.59 -45.49
CA ASN A 54 -3.12 8.38 -44.79
C ASN A 54 -3.63 9.72 -44.25
N ASP A 55 -4.43 10.47 -45.03
CA ASP A 55 -5.09 11.71 -44.63
C ASP A 55 -6.23 11.48 -43.59
N ASN A 56 -6.01 10.65 -42.58
CA ASN A 56 -6.97 10.34 -41.52
C ASN A 56 -6.52 10.90 -40.17
N TYR A 57 -7.49 11.06 -39.26
CA TYR A 57 -7.21 11.39 -37.86
C TYR A 57 -6.72 10.13 -37.11
N ASN A 58 -6.10 10.34 -35.95
CA ASN A 58 -5.50 9.25 -35.16
C ASN A 58 -6.52 8.30 -34.49
N TRP A 59 -7.81 8.63 -34.56
CA TRP A 59 -8.89 7.95 -33.84
C TRP A 59 -9.90 7.32 -34.81
N ALA A 60 -10.28 6.08 -34.51
CA ALA A 60 -11.37 5.37 -35.18
C ALA A 60 -12.59 5.22 -34.26
N THR A 61 -13.79 5.29 -34.82
CA THR A 61 -15.06 5.15 -34.08
C THR A 61 -15.58 3.71 -34.10
N SER A 62 -15.08 2.89 -35.03
CA SER A 62 -15.40 1.48 -35.14
C SER A 62 -14.37 0.74 -36.00
N PHE A 63 -14.42 -0.59 -35.99
CA PHE A 63 -13.68 -1.44 -36.92
C PHE A 63 -14.48 -2.70 -37.26
N THR A 64 -14.09 -3.33 -38.35
CA THR A 64 -14.52 -4.69 -38.72
C THR A 64 -13.28 -5.57 -38.85
N VAL A 65 -13.42 -6.88 -38.66
CA VAL A 65 -12.32 -7.84 -38.78
C VAL A 65 -12.62 -8.78 -39.93
N ASP A 66 -11.64 -9.03 -40.79
CA ASP A 66 -11.76 -9.99 -41.88
C ASP A 66 -11.53 -11.45 -41.43
N ALA A 67 -11.58 -12.39 -42.38
CA ALA A 67 -11.44 -13.83 -42.09
C ALA A 67 -10.04 -14.22 -41.57
N ASP A 68 -9.03 -13.38 -41.79
CA ASP A 68 -7.64 -13.59 -41.36
C ASP A 68 -7.32 -12.86 -40.05
N GLY A 69 -8.32 -12.19 -39.44
CA GLY A 69 -8.14 -11.46 -38.17
C GLY A 69 -7.65 -10.02 -38.34
N LYS A 70 -7.63 -9.48 -39.56
CA LYS A 70 -7.12 -8.12 -39.81
C LYS A 70 -8.23 -7.06 -39.68
N PRO A 71 -7.98 -5.96 -38.95
CA PRO A 71 -8.96 -4.92 -38.74
C PRO A 71 -9.00 -3.95 -39.93
N THR A 72 -10.21 -3.52 -40.28
CA THR A 72 -10.48 -2.36 -41.15
C THR A 72 -11.21 -1.32 -40.31
N TYR A 73 -10.56 -0.17 -40.09
CA TYR A 73 -11.05 0.89 -39.22
C TYR A 73 -11.92 1.90 -39.97
N THR A 74 -12.98 2.35 -39.30
CA THR A 74 -13.75 3.54 -39.67
C THR A 74 -13.21 4.72 -38.86
N TYR A 75 -12.46 5.59 -39.51
CA TYR A 75 -11.85 6.75 -38.88
C TYR A 75 -12.88 7.84 -38.55
N ALA A 76 -12.60 8.66 -37.55
CA ALA A 76 -13.41 9.84 -37.26
C ALA A 76 -13.40 10.83 -38.45
N ASP A 77 -14.54 11.47 -38.73
CA ASP A 77 -14.67 12.44 -39.84
C ASP A 77 -14.11 13.84 -39.50
N SER A 78 -13.86 14.11 -38.22
CA SER A 78 -13.24 15.33 -37.68
C SER A 78 -12.24 14.98 -36.58
N VAL A 79 -11.54 15.98 -36.05
CA VAL A 79 -10.72 15.82 -34.83
C VAL A 79 -11.64 15.36 -33.69
N ALA A 80 -11.69 14.05 -33.47
CA ALA A 80 -12.38 13.43 -32.34
C ALA A 80 -11.35 13.22 -31.24
N ALA A 81 -11.05 14.28 -30.49
CA ALA A 81 -10.27 14.12 -29.28
C ALA A 81 -11.15 13.44 -28.21
N PRO A 82 -10.66 12.40 -27.53
CA PRO A 82 -11.39 11.81 -26.42
C PRO A 82 -11.77 12.85 -25.36
N THR A 83 -12.94 12.64 -24.77
CA THR A 83 -13.46 13.45 -23.67
C THR A 83 -13.73 12.57 -22.46
N ILE A 84 -14.12 13.18 -21.35
CA ILE A 84 -14.51 12.46 -20.12
C ILE A 84 -15.72 11.53 -20.29
N GLU A 85 -16.44 11.62 -21.42
CA GLU A 85 -17.57 10.76 -21.77
C GLU A 85 -17.20 9.70 -22.82
N THR A 86 -15.92 9.63 -23.22
CA THR A 86 -15.44 8.75 -24.30
C THR A 86 -14.69 7.55 -23.72
N ASP A 87 -15.10 6.33 -24.06
CA ASP A 87 -14.33 5.13 -23.77
C ASP A 87 -13.18 5.01 -24.77
N VAL A 88 -11.95 4.92 -24.28
CA VAL A 88 -10.75 4.83 -25.13
C VAL A 88 -10.20 3.42 -25.10
N VAL A 89 -10.00 2.84 -26.29
CA VAL A 89 -9.42 1.50 -26.45
C VAL A 89 -8.15 1.59 -27.28
N ILE A 90 -7.06 1.09 -26.71
CA ILE A 90 -5.80 0.85 -27.41
C ILE A 90 -5.66 -0.66 -27.53
N ASP A 91 -6.02 -1.22 -28.68
CA ASP A 91 -5.98 -2.66 -28.95
C ASP A 91 -5.03 -2.97 -30.10
N TYR A 92 -3.98 -3.73 -29.80
CA TYR A 92 -3.01 -4.21 -30.79
C TYR A 92 -3.16 -5.71 -31.09
N SER A 93 -4.14 -6.40 -30.49
CA SER A 93 -4.36 -7.85 -30.68
C SER A 93 -4.69 -8.20 -32.11
N GLN A 94 -5.35 -7.28 -32.82
CA GLN A 94 -5.80 -7.45 -34.20
C GLN A 94 -4.73 -6.99 -35.21
N ASN A 95 -3.60 -6.44 -34.76
CA ASN A 95 -2.57 -5.98 -35.69
C ASN A 95 -1.76 -7.17 -36.24
N ALA A 96 -1.80 -7.34 -37.56
CA ALA A 96 -1.11 -8.39 -38.31
C ALA A 96 0.43 -8.22 -38.39
N PHE A 97 1.03 -7.40 -37.52
CA PHE A 97 2.44 -7.03 -37.62
C PHE A 97 3.30 -7.86 -36.65
N GLU A 98 4.15 -8.71 -37.22
CA GLU A 98 5.19 -9.43 -36.50
C GLU A 98 6.23 -8.43 -35.97
N TYR A 99 6.11 -8.07 -34.69
CA TYR A 99 7.00 -7.23 -33.89
C TYR A 99 7.06 -5.77 -34.34
N GLN A 100 6.98 -4.82 -33.38
CA GLN A 100 7.65 -3.51 -33.31
C GLN A 100 6.79 -2.47 -32.58
N MET A 101 7.43 -1.69 -31.69
CA MET A 101 6.83 -0.72 -30.74
C MET A 101 5.55 -0.06 -31.26
N ALA A 102 4.50 -0.06 -30.42
CA ALA A 102 3.18 0.38 -30.83
C ALA A 102 2.77 1.62 -30.02
N GLY A 103 2.68 2.76 -30.69
CA GLY A 103 2.12 3.99 -30.13
C GLY A 103 2.96 4.62 -29.03
N SER A 104 3.86 5.52 -29.41
CA SER A 104 4.25 6.60 -28.50
C SER A 104 3.21 7.72 -28.64
N LEU A 105 2.28 7.83 -27.70
CA LEU A 105 1.34 8.95 -27.61
C LEU A 105 2.12 10.13 -27.01
N ARG A 106 2.03 11.33 -27.60
CA ARG A 106 2.70 12.53 -27.07
C ARG A 106 1.72 13.61 -26.65
N LEU A 107 1.91 14.14 -25.43
CA LEU A 107 1.32 15.39 -24.95
C LEU A 107 2.44 16.40 -24.68
N THR A 108 2.19 17.66 -25.01
CA THR A 108 3.13 18.77 -24.95
C THR A 108 2.50 19.99 -24.29
N GLY A 109 3.31 20.81 -23.61
CA GLY A 109 2.81 21.96 -22.85
C GLY A 109 1.67 21.58 -21.90
N ASP A 110 0.67 22.44 -21.80
CA ASP A 110 -0.46 22.28 -20.88
C ASP A 110 -1.61 21.44 -21.48
N GLN A 111 -1.30 20.58 -22.45
CA GLN A 111 -2.28 19.69 -23.07
C GLN A 111 -2.85 18.69 -22.04
N ILE A 112 -4.16 18.45 -22.14
CA ILE A 112 -4.89 17.49 -21.31
C ILE A 112 -5.55 16.47 -22.23
N PHE A 113 -5.22 15.20 -22.03
CA PHE A 113 -6.01 14.09 -22.55
C PHE A 113 -7.08 13.73 -21.53
N SER A 114 -8.34 13.63 -21.97
CA SER A 114 -9.46 13.22 -21.13
C SER A 114 -10.14 11.99 -21.70
N ALA A 115 -10.47 11.01 -20.86
CA ALA A 115 -11.21 9.83 -21.24
C ALA A 115 -12.19 9.45 -20.13
N LYS A 116 -13.32 8.83 -20.48
CA LYS A 116 -14.16 8.15 -19.50
C LYS A 116 -13.41 6.97 -18.91
N SER A 117 -13.00 6.04 -19.76
CA SER A 117 -12.20 4.87 -19.40
C SER A 117 -11.05 4.70 -20.41
N LEU A 118 -9.98 4.02 -19.99
CA LEU A 118 -8.87 3.66 -20.88
C LEU A 118 -8.60 2.17 -20.77
N THR A 119 -8.83 1.44 -21.85
CA THR A 119 -8.48 0.03 -21.97
C THR A 119 -7.29 -0.13 -22.89
N ILE A 120 -6.25 -0.81 -22.42
CA ILE A 120 -5.05 -1.14 -23.21
C ILE A 120 -4.92 -2.66 -23.26
N THR A 121 -4.84 -3.22 -24.46
CA THR A 121 -4.85 -4.66 -24.67
C THR A 121 -4.07 -5.10 -25.91
N GLY A 122 -3.65 -6.37 -25.93
CA GLY A 122 -3.20 -7.03 -27.16
C GLY A 122 -1.83 -6.59 -27.67
N CYS A 123 -0.97 -5.99 -26.84
CA CYS A 123 0.30 -5.42 -27.30
C CYS A 123 1.33 -6.44 -27.84
N ASN A 124 1.18 -7.77 -27.70
CA ASN A 124 1.98 -8.81 -28.39
C ASN A 124 3.47 -8.45 -28.72
N ASN A 125 4.31 -8.16 -27.71
CA ASN A 125 5.71 -7.69 -27.81
C ASN A 125 5.94 -6.19 -28.09
N ASN A 126 4.90 -5.37 -27.99
CA ASN A 126 4.97 -3.93 -28.18
C ASN A 126 4.92 -3.17 -26.86
N TRP A 127 5.52 -1.97 -26.87
CA TRP A 127 5.50 -1.01 -25.78
C TRP A 127 4.51 0.09 -26.12
N VAL A 128 3.63 0.43 -25.18
CA VAL A 128 2.76 1.60 -25.26
C VAL A 128 3.33 2.67 -24.33
N MET A 129 3.69 3.81 -24.89
CA MET A 129 4.28 4.90 -24.15
C MET A 129 3.41 6.14 -24.23
N PHE A 130 2.97 6.63 -23.09
CA PHE A 130 2.40 7.95 -22.94
C PHE A 130 3.55 8.89 -22.58
N ASN A 131 4.04 9.63 -23.58
CA ASN A 131 5.10 10.60 -23.48
C ASN A 131 4.51 11.99 -23.20
N LEU A 132 4.52 12.40 -21.93
CA LEU A 132 4.00 13.70 -21.52
C LEU A 132 5.15 14.68 -21.30
N GLU A 133 4.86 15.98 -21.36
CA GLU A 133 5.66 17.02 -20.73
C GLU A 133 5.16 17.25 -19.30
N SER A 134 5.97 17.92 -18.47
CA SER A 134 5.72 17.99 -17.03
C SER A 134 4.45 18.72 -16.62
N SER A 135 3.97 19.65 -17.47
CA SER A 135 2.72 20.38 -17.26
C SER A 135 1.52 19.74 -17.95
N SER A 136 1.72 18.69 -18.75
CA SER A 136 0.64 17.95 -19.40
C SER A 136 -0.09 17.05 -18.40
N ALA A 137 -1.32 16.64 -18.75
CA ALA A 137 -2.12 15.75 -17.92
C ALA A 137 -2.88 14.68 -18.73
N ILE A 138 -3.07 13.52 -18.12
CA ILE A 138 -4.03 12.50 -18.52
C ILE A 138 -5.06 12.41 -17.40
N GLN A 139 -6.34 12.54 -17.76
CA GLN A 139 -7.48 12.45 -16.86
C GLN A 139 -8.41 11.34 -17.35
N ILE A 140 -8.59 10.31 -16.52
CA ILE A 140 -9.50 9.20 -16.77
C ILE A 140 -10.60 9.31 -15.70
N ALA A 141 -11.87 9.42 -16.11
CA ALA A 141 -12.97 9.64 -15.17
C ALA A 141 -13.25 8.40 -14.30
N GLU A 142 -13.21 7.24 -14.94
CA GLU A 142 -13.47 5.93 -14.38
C GLU A 142 -12.16 5.15 -14.42
N ASP A 143 -12.11 4.03 -15.15
CA ASP A 143 -11.10 3.01 -14.93
C ASP A 143 -9.98 3.02 -15.99
N LEU A 144 -8.78 2.64 -15.54
CA LEU A 144 -7.68 2.21 -16.39
C LEU A 144 -7.59 0.68 -16.34
N THR A 145 -7.80 0.04 -17.48
CA THR A 145 -7.66 -1.42 -17.62
C THR A 145 -6.47 -1.77 -18.49
N TYR A 146 -5.56 -2.57 -17.94
CA TYR A 146 -4.35 -3.05 -18.59
C TYR A 146 -4.39 -4.58 -18.72
N ASN A 147 -4.66 -5.09 -19.93
CA ASN A 147 -4.81 -6.51 -20.24
C ASN A 147 -3.64 -7.03 -21.10
N ASP A 148 -3.01 -8.15 -20.75
CA ASP A 148 -2.09 -8.92 -21.61
C ASP A 148 -1.23 -8.09 -22.59
N ASN A 149 -0.22 -7.41 -22.08
CA ASN A 149 0.55 -6.40 -22.82
C ASN A 149 2.01 -6.38 -22.40
N VAL A 150 2.96 -6.09 -23.30
CA VAL A 150 4.40 -6.19 -23.00
C VAL A 150 4.96 -5.07 -22.12
N TYR A 151 4.70 -3.79 -22.41
CA TYR A 151 4.96 -2.71 -21.46
C TYR A 151 3.97 -1.57 -21.69
N VAL A 152 3.38 -1.04 -20.61
CA VAL A 152 2.67 0.25 -20.64
C VAL A 152 3.39 1.21 -19.73
N ARG A 153 3.66 2.42 -20.22
CA ARG A 153 4.44 3.40 -19.50
C ARG A 153 3.83 4.79 -19.64
N PHE A 154 3.64 5.45 -18.51
CA PHE A 154 3.34 6.88 -18.42
C PHE A 154 4.60 7.60 -17.95
N THR A 155 5.19 8.50 -18.74
CA THR A 155 6.56 8.99 -18.45
C THR A 155 6.62 10.06 -17.35
N THR A 156 6.00 11.21 -17.56
CA THR A 156 5.97 12.34 -16.63
C THR A 156 4.61 13.04 -16.69
N GLY A 157 4.48 14.25 -16.15
CA GLY A 157 3.21 14.98 -16.11
C GLY A 157 2.29 14.45 -15.02
N ASN A 158 1.00 14.76 -15.13
CA ASN A 158 -0.01 14.41 -14.13
C ASN A 158 -0.90 13.27 -14.65
N LEU A 159 -1.06 12.21 -13.87
CA LEU A 159 -1.98 11.12 -14.18
C LEU A 159 -3.07 11.05 -13.11
N SER A 160 -4.31 11.29 -13.51
CA SER A 160 -5.47 11.20 -12.64
C SER A 160 -6.43 10.15 -13.17
N ILE A 161 -6.75 9.18 -12.32
CA ILE A 161 -7.71 8.12 -12.58
C ILE A 161 -8.78 8.24 -11.49
N GLY A 162 -10.02 8.54 -11.88
CA GLY A 162 -11.11 8.76 -10.95
C GLY A 162 -11.66 7.46 -10.36
N GLY A 163 -11.53 6.36 -11.11
CA GLY A 163 -11.86 5.01 -10.68
C GLY A 163 -10.62 4.14 -10.47
N ASP A 164 -10.73 2.89 -10.88
CA ASP A 164 -9.80 1.83 -10.53
C ASP A 164 -8.74 1.56 -11.60
N VAL A 165 -7.59 1.05 -11.15
CA VAL A 165 -6.55 0.51 -12.02
C VAL A 165 -6.58 -1.01 -11.97
N TYR A 166 -6.92 -1.64 -13.09
CA TYR A 166 -6.89 -3.09 -13.24
C TYR A 166 -5.64 -3.53 -13.99
N ASN A 167 -4.72 -4.18 -13.27
CA ASN A 167 -3.57 -4.84 -13.86
C ASN A 167 -3.89 -6.33 -14.06
N ASN A 168 -4.38 -6.66 -15.25
CA ASN A 168 -4.75 -8.00 -15.66
C ASN A 168 -3.61 -8.74 -16.39
N ASN A 169 -2.38 -8.26 -16.30
CA ASN A 169 -1.26 -8.86 -17.04
C ASN A 169 -0.92 -10.27 -16.53
N THR A 170 -0.93 -11.24 -17.45
CA THR A 170 -0.61 -12.64 -17.16
C THR A 170 0.86 -13.02 -17.41
N VAL A 171 1.68 -12.11 -17.95
CA VAL A 171 3.04 -12.41 -18.46
C VAL A 171 4.12 -11.72 -17.61
N GLY A 172 5.02 -12.50 -16.99
CA GLY A 172 5.92 -12.02 -15.93
C GLY A 172 7.01 -11.01 -16.33
N TYR A 173 7.27 -10.83 -17.63
CA TYR A 173 8.21 -9.80 -18.11
C TYR A 173 7.59 -8.40 -18.16
N ASN A 174 6.27 -8.32 -18.10
CA ASN A 174 5.55 -7.12 -18.46
C ASN A 174 5.23 -6.26 -17.25
N ASN A 175 5.12 -4.96 -17.47
CA ASN A 175 5.01 -3.99 -16.39
C ASN A 175 4.12 -2.81 -16.80
N LEU A 176 3.27 -2.38 -15.86
CA LEU A 176 2.57 -1.10 -15.92
C LEU A 176 3.38 -0.08 -15.12
N LEU A 177 3.99 0.87 -15.81
CA LEU A 177 4.86 1.88 -15.19
C LEU A 177 4.18 3.24 -15.12
N PHE A 178 4.09 3.76 -13.90
CA PHE A 178 3.72 5.12 -13.58
C PHE A 178 5.00 5.90 -13.28
N GLY A 179 5.62 6.42 -14.34
CA GLY A 179 6.99 6.93 -14.38
C GLY A 179 7.88 6.08 -15.30
N ALA A 180 9.08 6.56 -15.62
CA ALA A 180 10.01 5.91 -16.54
C ALA A 180 11.48 6.32 -16.32
N GLY A 181 12.35 5.38 -15.92
CA GLY A 181 13.81 5.45 -16.10
C GLY A 181 14.46 6.84 -15.97
N GLY A 182 14.36 7.47 -14.79
CA GLY A 182 14.89 8.81 -14.51
C GLY A 182 13.93 9.98 -14.80
N ALA A 183 12.74 9.70 -15.34
CA ALA A 183 11.60 10.60 -15.42
C ALA A 183 10.45 10.05 -14.57
N SER A 184 9.80 10.90 -13.79
CA SER A 184 8.73 10.50 -12.89
C SER A 184 7.49 11.32 -13.14
N LEU A 185 6.34 10.76 -12.78
CA LEU A 185 5.10 11.51 -12.76
C LEU A 185 5.22 12.66 -11.76
N THR A 186 4.71 13.83 -12.15
CA THR A 186 4.54 14.97 -11.25
C THR A 186 3.53 14.61 -10.16
N SER A 187 2.42 13.96 -10.53
CA SER A 187 1.41 13.45 -9.61
C SER A 187 0.72 12.21 -10.18
N PHE A 188 0.23 11.35 -9.29
CA PHE A 188 -0.58 10.19 -9.62
C PHE A 188 -1.77 10.10 -8.65
N SER A 189 -2.96 9.82 -9.18
CA SER A 189 -4.10 9.42 -8.34
C SER A 189 -4.95 8.32 -8.97
N ALA A 190 -5.49 7.44 -8.11
CA ALA A 190 -6.46 6.39 -8.42
C ALA A 190 -7.37 6.11 -7.21
N GLU A 191 -8.52 5.45 -7.44
CA GLU A 191 -9.37 4.94 -6.36
C GLU A 191 -8.76 3.64 -5.79
N ASN A 192 -8.75 2.54 -6.55
CA ASN A 192 -8.07 1.31 -6.16
C ASN A 192 -7.06 0.84 -7.22
N VAL A 193 -6.18 -0.09 -6.82
CA VAL A 193 -5.28 -0.81 -7.73
C VAL A 193 -5.43 -2.30 -7.52
N TYR A 194 -5.72 -3.05 -8.58
CA TYR A 194 -5.88 -4.50 -8.54
C TYR A 194 -4.77 -5.21 -9.32
N LEU A 195 -4.05 -6.11 -8.65
CA LEU A 195 -3.09 -7.01 -9.27
C LEU A 195 -3.75 -8.39 -9.47
N ASN A 196 -4.45 -8.54 -10.59
CA ASN A 196 -5.37 -9.65 -10.81
C ASN A 196 -4.71 -10.98 -11.19
N HIS A 197 -3.39 -11.00 -11.38
CA HIS A 197 -2.64 -12.20 -11.75
C HIS A 197 -1.25 -12.25 -11.08
N ASN A 198 -0.70 -13.46 -10.97
CA ASN A 198 0.61 -13.74 -10.35
C ASN A 198 1.77 -12.95 -10.94
N ASN A 199 1.66 -12.58 -12.21
CA ASN A 199 2.67 -11.88 -12.98
C ASN A 199 2.38 -10.39 -13.17
N ALA A 200 1.31 -9.87 -12.55
CA ALA A 200 0.99 -8.46 -12.60
C ALA A 200 2.11 -7.68 -11.88
N VAL A 201 2.80 -6.80 -12.61
CA VAL A 201 3.79 -5.88 -12.04
C VAL A 201 3.33 -4.46 -12.31
N ILE A 202 3.32 -3.65 -11.26
CA ILE A 202 3.09 -2.22 -11.33
C ILE A 202 4.27 -1.50 -10.70
N THR A 203 4.77 -0.46 -11.37
CA THR A 203 5.92 0.31 -10.90
C THR A 203 5.53 1.76 -10.69
N PHE A 204 5.84 2.29 -9.52
CA PHE A 204 5.64 3.68 -9.17
C PHE A 204 6.96 4.44 -9.11
N SER A 205 7.02 5.53 -9.86
CA SER A 205 8.00 6.59 -9.75
C SER A 205 7.26 7.93 -9.86
N VAL A 206 6.90 8.47 -8.70
CA VAL A 206 5.95 9.60 -8.57
C VAL A 206 6.52 10.63 -7.60
N GLY A 207 6.35 11.91 -7.96
CA GLY A 207 6.65 13.05 -7.10
C GLY A 207 7.99 13.70 -7.39
N ARG A 208 8.01 14.70 -8.27
CA ARG A 208 9.24 15.34 -8.82
C ARG A 208 9.97 16.32 -7.90
N ALA A 209 9.47 16.52 -6.68
CA ALA A 209 10.05 17.42 -5.70
C ALA A 209 10.01 16.75 -4.32
N ALA A 210 10.95 17.14 -3.45
CA ALA A 210 10.94 16.72 -2.06
C ALA A 210 9.63 17.20 -1.43
N THR A 211 8.93 16.26 -0.82
CA THR A 211 7.65 16.46 -0.13
C THR A 211 7.71 15.79 1.23
N THR A 212 6.65 15.92 1.99
CA THR A 212 6.42 15.23 3.25
C THR A 212 5.32 14.19 3.07
N TYR A 213 5.19 13.25 4.02
CA TYR A 213 4.21 12.18 3.91
C TYR A 213 2.77 12.70 3.78
N ASP A 214 2.43 13.86 4.35
CA ASP A 214 1.11 14.49 4.26
C ASP A 214 0.83 15.06 2.86
N GLN A 215 1.89 15.41 2.10
CA GLN A 215 1.84 16.02 0.77
C GLN A 215 2.27 15.06 -0.35
N ALA A 216 2.12 13.74 -0.12
CA ALA A 216 2.48 12.72 -1.10
C ALA A 216 1.89 13.00 -2.49
N ALA A 217 2.73 12.92 -3.53
CA ALA A 217 2.35 13.15 -4.91
C ALA A 217 1.64 11.95 -5.56
N GLY A 218 1.83 10.74 -5.02
CA GLY A 218 1.11 9.54 -5.39
C GLY A 218 0.02 9.22 -4.37
N VAL A 219 -1.22 9.07 -4.82
CA VAL A 219 -2.37 8.79 -3.95
C VAL A 219 -3.26 7.70 -4.53
N ILE A 220 -3.45 6.63 -3.77
CA ILE A 220 -4.49 5.61 -4.00
C ILE A 220 -5.47 5.76 -2.85
N ARG A 221 -6.72 6.15 -3.14
CA ARG A 221 -7.69 6.53 -2.10
C ARG A 221 -8.17 5.32 -1.30
N GLY A 222 -8.41 4.22 -2.01
CA GLY A 222 -8.75 2.91 -1.49
C GLY A 222 -7.51 2.02 -1.42
N VAL A 223 -7.64 0.77 -1.85
CA VAL A 223 -6.65 -0.27 -1.57
C VAL A 223 -5.75 -0.59 -2.76
N ILE A 224 -4.58 -1.13 -2.47
CA ILE A 224 -3.88 -2.02 -3.41
C ILE A 224 -4.27 -3.45 -3.03
N ASP A 225 -4.99 -4.13 -3.93
CA ASP A 225 -5.47 -5.50 -3.73
C ASP A 225 -4.73 -6.49 -4.64
N PHE A 226 -4.02 -7.43 -4.01
CA PHE A 226 -3.33 -8.53 -4.68
C PHE A 226 -4.21 -9.78 -4.83
N GLY A 227 -5.37 -9.83 -4.17
CA GLY A 227 -6.22 -11.03 -4.11
C GLY A 227 -5.45 -12.24 -3.57
N ALA A 228 -5.34 -13.29 -4.38
CA ALA A 228 -4.51 -14.47 -4.08
C ALA A 228 -3.24 -14.54 -4.95
N ASN A 229 -2.88 -13.44 -5.60
CA ASN A 229 -1.87 -13.42 -6.64
C ASN A 229 -0.50 -13.02 -6.11
N THR A 230 0.55 -13.56 -6.70
CA THR A 230 1.95 -13.21 -6.42
C THR A 230 2.44 -11.96 -7.15
N GLY A 231 1.53 -11.05 -7.52
CA GLY A 231 1.87 -9.82 -8.23
C GLY A 231 2.82 -8.92 -7.42
N ARG A 232 3.39 -7.92 -8.08
CA ARG A 232 4.40 -7.04 -7.49
C ARG A 232 4.06 -5.55 -7.67
N VAL A 233 4.09 -4.82 -6.56
CA VAL A 233 4.24 -3.36 -6.56
C VAL A 233 5.71 -3.05 -6.38
N GLN A 234 6.26 -2.22 -7.26
CA GLN A 234 7.67 -1.87 -7.27
C GLN A 234 7.86 -0.35 -7.20
N PHE A 235 8.74 0.13 -6.34
CA PHE A 235 9.13 1.53 -6.23
C PHE A 235 10.44 1.77 -6.97
N ALA A 236 10.41 2.61 -7.99
CA ALA A 236 11.55 2.91 -8.84
C ALA A 236 12.25 4.20 -8.42
N LYS A 237 13.58 4.25 -8.60
CA LYS A 237 14.36 5.43 -8.25
C LYS A 237 13.92 6.62 -9.10
N MET A 238 13.46 7.67 -8.44
CA MET A 238 13.35 8.98 -9.09
C MET A 238 14.58 9.86 -8.81
N ALA A 239 14.83 10.14 -7.53
CA ALA A 239 15.79 11.12 -7.06
C ALA A 239 16.37 10.71 -5.72
N ASP A 240 17.38 11.45 -5.25
CA ASP A 240 18.08 11.17 -3.98
C ASP A 240 17.36 11.77 -2.75
N PHE A 241 16.02 11.82 -2.79
CA PHE A 241 15.17 12.18 -1.66
C PHE A 241 14.02 11.18 -1.52
N GLU A 242 13.45 11.17 -0.32
CA GLU A 242 12.34 10.29 0.05
C GLU A 242 11.07 10.59 -0.75
N GLN A 243 10.46 9.53 -1.27
CA GLN A 243 9.24 9.58 -2.07
C GLN A 243 8.10 8.93 -1.31
N PHE A 244 6.86 9.35 -1.60
CA PHE A 244 5.69 8.94 -0.83
C PHE A 244 4.56 8.46 -1.74
N LEU A 245 3.99 7.31 -1.39
CA LEU A 245 2.72 6.82 -1.94
C LEU A 245 1.73 6.66 -0.79
N LYS A 246 0.66 7.45 -0.82
CA LYS A 246 -0.51 7.27 0.06
C LYS A 246 -1.41 6.18 -0.49
N VAL A 247 -1.88 5.30 0.39
CA VAL A 247 -2.76 4.19 0.06
C VAL A 247 -3.68 3.91 1.24
N GLY A 248 -4.97 3.75 0.98
CA GLY A 248 -5.99 3.32 1.96
C GLY A 248 -5.85 1.89 2.47
N GLY A 249 -4.74 1.23 2.17
CA GLY A 249 -4.27 -0.01 2.76
C GLY A 249 -3.85 -1.07 1.74
N LEU A 250 -3.13 -2.06 2.23
CA LEU A 250 -2.72 -3.23 1.45
C LEU A 250 -3.62 -4.41 1.77
N ARG A 251 -4.08 -5.10 0.72
CA ARG A 251 -4.92 -6.29 0.85
C ARG A 251 -4.42 -7.42 -0.03
N GLY A 252 -4.56 -8.65 0.45
CA GLY A 252 -4.32 -9.85 -0.33
C GLY A 252 -3.60 -10.92 0.49
N THR A 253 -3.58 -12.15 -0.03
CA THR A 253 -3.01 -13.31 0.65
C THR A 253 -1.63 -13.70 0.12
N ALA A 254 -1.15 -13.00 -0.91
CA ALA A 254 0.15 -13.18 -1.54
C ALA A 254 0.62 -11.85 -2.15
N GLY A 255 1.77 -11.87 -2.82
CA GLY A 255 2.30 -10.71 -3.53
C GLY A 255 3.47 -10.05 -2.81
N THR A 256 4.06 -9.06 -3.47
CA THR A 256 5.23 -8.36 -2.95
C THR A 256 5.13 -6.86 -3.18
N VAL A 257 5.35 -6.08 -2.13
CA VAL A 257 5.62 -4.64 -2.22
C VAL A 257 7.11 -4.44 -2.03
N THR A 258 7.77 -3.84 -3.00
CA THR A 258 9.23 -3.70 -2.97
C THR A 258 9.77 -2.50 -3.73
N THR A 259 11.08 -2.35 -3.74
CA THR A 259 11.84 -1.35 -4.49
C THR A 259 12.52 -1.98 -5.71
N GLU A 260 12.98 -1.16 -6.64
CA GLU A 260 14.00 -1.59 -7.61
C GLU A 260 15.34 -1.82 -6.91
N ALA A 261 16.14 -2.75 -7.45
CA ALA A 261 17.51 -3.04 -7.01
C ALA A 261 18.47 -1.93 -7.47
N VAL A 262 18.24 -0.72 -6.97
CA VAL A 262 18.99 0.49 -7.28
C VAL A 262 19.31 1.21 -5.97
N GLU A 263 20.58 1.57 -5.81
CA GLU A 263 21.05 2.25 -4.60
C GLU A 263 20.37 3.61 -4.40
N GLY A 264 19.93 3.87 -3.17
CA GLY A 264 19.33 5.14 -2.78
C GLY A 264 17.86 5.29 -3.15
N VAL A 265 17.16 4.21 -3.55
CA VAL A 265 15.68 4.23 -3.53
C VAL A 265 15.23 4.29 -2.08
N ASN A 266 14.62 5.41 -1.69
CA ASN A 266 14.02 5.60 -0.38
C ASN A 266 12.54 5.95 -0.57
N TYR A 267 11.66 4.99 -0.29
CA TYR A 267 10.23 5.12 -0.57
C TYR A 267 9.39 4.84 0.68
N THR A 268 8.39 5.66 0.92
CA THR A 268 7.53 5.58 2.09
C THR A 268 6.12 5.26 1.68
N LEU A 269 5.62 4.14 2.18
CA LEU A 269 4.24 3.74 2.06
C LEU A 269 3.45 4.37 3.21
N VAL A 270 2.54 5.28 2.88
CA VAL A 270 1.68 5.95 3.86
C VAL A 270 0.32 5.25 3.86
N LEU A 271 0.06 4.48 4.90
CA LEU A 271 -1.15 3.68 5.08
C LEU A 271 -2.22 4.52 5.76
N THR A 272 -3.28 4.88 5.04
CA THR A 272 -4.37 5.74 5.51
C THR A 272 -5.64 4.98 5.87
N ASN A 273 -5.58 3.64 5.87
CA ASN A 273 -6.64 2.66 6.18
C ASN A 273 -7.94 3.25 6.75
N PRO A 274 -9.00 3.44 5.91
CA PRO A 274 -10.32 3.84 6.38
C PRO A 274 -11.11 2.66 6.98
N ALA A 275 -10.66 1.44 6.71
CA ALA A 275 -11.21 0.19 7.22
C ALA A 275 -10.06 -0.81 7.46
N ASN A 276 -10.32 -1.86 8.24
CA ASN A 276 -9.31 -2.88 8.54
C ASN A 276 -8.87 -3.59 7.25
N GLN A 277 -7.55 -3.71 7.06
CA GLN A 277 -6.95 -4.40 5.93
C GLN A 277 -5.96 -5.46 6.39
N THR A 278 -5.82 -6.50 5.58
CA THR A 278 -4.87 -7.59 5.83
C THR A 278 -4.15 -7.96 4.55
N PHE A 279 -2.83 -7.93 4.62
CA PHE A 279 -1.91 -8.37 3.60
C PHE A 279 -1.03 -9.48 4.15
N SER A 280 -1.07 -10.66 3.52
CA SER A 280 -0.24 -11.81 3.86
C SER A 280 0.89 -12.05 2.85
N GLY A 281 1.02 -11.18 1.85
CA GLY A 281 2.25 -11.06 1.06
C GLY A 281 3.38 -10.39 1.86
N ALA A 282 4.48 -10.07 1.20
CA ALA A 282 5.66 -9.52 1.83
C ALA A 282 5.92 -8.07 1.42
N VAL A 283 6.27 -7.22 2.40
CA VAL A 283 6.93 -5.93 2.17
C VAL A 283 8.43 -6.14 2.37
N ALA A 284 9.23 -5.84 1.34
CA ALA A 284 10.68 -6.04 1.36
C ALA A 284 11.37 -4.94 0.54
N ASN A 285 12.63 -4.64 0.81
CA ASN A 285 13.45 -3.81 -0.08
C ASN A 285 14.45 -4.66 -0.85
N ALA A 286 14.82 -4.19 -2.03
CA ALA A 286 16.00 -4.68 -2.72
C ALA A 286 17.29 -4.16 -2.05
N GLU A 287 18.44 -4.73 -2.44
CA GLU A 287 19.75 -4.32 -1.93
C GLU A 287 20.00 -2.82 -2.18
N GLY A 288 20.54 -2.13 -1.16
CA GLY A 288 20.87 -0.69 -1.24
C GLY A 288 19.69 0.27 -1.24
N SER A 289 18.48 -0.20 -0.90
CA SER A 289 17.25 0.60 -0.88
C SER A 289 16.44 0.40 0.40
N SER A 290 15.45 1.27 0.64
CA SER A 290 14.56 1.21 1.80
C SER A 290 13.11 1.42 1.42
N VAL A 291 12.24 0.58 2.00
CA VAL A 291 10.81 0.86 2.13
C VAL A 291 10.56 1.28 3.58
N ASN A 292 10.00 2.46 3.79
CA ASN A 292 9.51 2.90 5.09
C ASN A 292 7.99 2.80 5.15
N ILE A 293 7.44 2.80 6.35
CA ILE A 293 6.00 2.74 6.60
C ILE A 293 5.59 3.90 7.50
N VAL A 294 4.56 4.63 7.09
CA VAL A 294 3.83 5.55 7.95
C VAL A 294 2.41 5.01 8.11
N MET A 295 1.94 4.81 9.34
CA MET A 295 0.54 4.50 9.62
C MET A 295 -0.18 5.78 10.05
N ASP A 296 -1.08 6.28 9.19
CA ASP A 296 -1.83 7.52 9.37
C ASP A 296 -3.32 7.32 9.04
N GLY A 297 -3.80 6.08 9.19
CA GLY A 297 -5.20 5.72 9.06
C GLY A 297 -5.91 5.64 10.40
N SER A 298 -7.23 5.49 10.39
CA SER A 298 -8.02 5.27 11.62
C SER A 298 -8.21 3.80 11.96
N ALA A 299 -8.04 2.90 10.99
CA ALA A 299 -8.27 1.48 11.13
C ALA A 299 -6.96 0.67 11.26
N THR A 300 -7.06 -0.66 11.18
CA THR A 300 -5.90 -1.57 11.28
C THR A 300 -5.31 -1.90 9.91
N GLN A 301 -3.98 -1.90 9.77
CA GLN A 301 -3.25 -2.65 8.75
C GLN A 301 -2.59 -3.87 9.40
N VAL A 302 -2.83 -5.06 8.85
CA VAL A 302 -2.09 -6.28 9.20
C VAL A 302 -1.15 -6.64 8.07
N LEU A 303 0.15 -6.75 8.35
CA LEU A 303 1.20 -7.26 7.48
C LEU A 303 1.64 -8.63 8.03
N SER A 304 0.92 -9.67 7.63
CA SER A 304 1.03 -11.02 8.21
C SER A 304 2.02 -11.95 7.48
N GLY A 305 2.49 -11.56 6.29
CA GLY A 305 3.55 -12.28 5.58
C GLY A 305 4.94 -12.01 6.16
N GLU A 306 5.95 -12.67 5.63
CA GLU A 306 7.34 -12.50 6.09
C GLU A 306 7.91 -11.17 5.57
N ASN A 307 7.80 -10.09 6.36
CA ASN A 307 8.25 -8.76 5.97
C ASN A 307 9.72 -8.54 6.33
N SER A 308 10.52 -8.07 5.38
CA SER A 308 11.97 -7.89 5.55
C SER A 308 12.46 -6.49 5.17
N PHE A 309 11.55 -5.50 5.09
CA PHE A 309 11.94 -4.12 4.82
C PHE A 309 12.79 -3.55 5.97
N SER A 310 13.81 -2.76 5.66
CA SER A 310 14.74 -2.19 6.63
C SER A 310 14.53 -0.70 6.93
N GLY A 311 13.55 -0.07 6.27
CA GLY A 311 13.21 1.33 6.51
C GLY A 311 12.52 1.55 7.86
N TYR A 312 12.27 2.82 8.20
CA TYR A 312 11.63 3.18 9.46
C TYR A 312 10.13 2.85 9.48
N ILE A 313 9.57 2.78 10.69
CA ILE A 313 8.13 2.71 10.92
C ILE A 313 7.74 3.93 11.76
N GLN A 314 6.76 4.69 11.30
CA GLN A 314 6.23 5.84 12.01
C GLN A 314 4.72 5.69 12.20
N MET A 315 4.29 5.73 13.45
CA MET A 315 2.89 5.59 13.84
C MET A 315 2.34 6.96 14.20
N GLU A 316 1.43 7.48 13.37
CA GLU A 316 0.68 8.70 13.65
C GLU A 316 -0.69 8.35 14.23
N ASN A 317 -1.39 7.41 13.59
CA ASN A 317 -2.75 7.02 13.92
C ASN A 317 -2.99 5.52 13.69
N GLY A 318 -4.18 5.03 14.08
CA GLY A 318 -4.64 3.68 13.75
C GLY A 318 -3.83 2.55 14.38
N THR A 319 -3.82 1.39 13.73
CA THR A 319 -3.09 0.21 14.22
C THR A 319 -2.28 -0.45 13.11
N LEU A 320 -1.02 -0.80 13.38
CA LEU A 320 -0.18 -1.59 12.49
C LEU A 320 0.27 -2.87 13.20
N LEU A 321 -0.12 -4.02 12.66
CA LEU A 321 0.36 -5.33 13.10
C LEU A 321 1.36 -5.88 12.07
N VAL A 322 2.56 -6.26 12.50
CA VAL A 322 3.63 -6.70 11.60
C VAL A 322 4.16 -8.08 11.99
N ARG A 323 4.40 -8.92 10.99
CA ARG A 323 5.30 -10.07 11.09
C ARG A 323 6.65 -9.73 10.49
N THR A 324 7.72 -9.85 11.26
CA THR A 324 9.08 -9.69 10.75
C THR A 324 9.65 -11.03 10.29
N ALA A 325 10.20 -11.06 9.07
CA ALA A 325 10.87 -12.22 8.53
C ALA A 325 12.05 -12.67 9.40
N GLU A 326 12.28 -13.98 9.45
CA GLU A 326 13.40 -14.56 10.20
C GLU A 326 14.75 -13.90 9.83
N GLY A 327 15.53 -13.54 10.85
CA GLY A 327 16.85 -12.90 10.68
C GLY A 327 16.81 -11.44 10.21
N SER A 328 15.62 -10.86 10.04
CA SER A 328 15.45 -9.45 9.65
C SER A 328 15.07 -8.57 10.85
N ALA A 329 15.25 -7.27 10.69
CA ALA A 329 14.71 -6.25 11.58
C ALA A 329 14.36 -5.01 10.75
N HIS A 330 13.27 -4.33 11.13
CA HIS A 330 12.91 -3.05 10.57
C HIS A 330 13.78 -1.94 11.18
N GLY A 331 13.76 -0.74 10.59
CA GLY A 331 14.44 0.43 11.13
C GLY A 331 13.81 0.93 12.44
N LYS A 332 14.08 2.20 12.78
CA LYS A 332 13.51 2.84 13.98
C LYS A 332 11.98 2.83 13.93
N LEU A 333 11.35 2.43 15.02
CA LEU A 333 9.94 2.65 15.30
C LEU A 333 9.75 3.98 16.03
N THR A 334 8.93 4.88 15.50
CA THR A 334 8.54 6.13 16.16
C THR A 334 7.04 6.10 16.42
N LEU A 335 6.65 6.14 17.70
CA LEU A 335 5.26 6.17 18.14
C LEU A 335 4.86 7.61 18.48
N ASN A 336 4.17 8.28 17.55
CA ASN A 336 3.57 9.60 17.81
C ASN A 336 2.10 9.48 18.23
N GLY A 337 1.43 8.41 17.78
CA GLY A 337 0.09 8.01 18.17
C GLY A 337 -0.21 6.57 17.73
N GLY A 338 -1.49 6.18 17.75
CA GLY A 338 -1.92 4.84 17.31
C GLY A 338 -1.40 3.68 18.17
N ARG A 339 -1.40 2.47 17.59
CA ARG A 339 -0.94 1.22 18.22
C ARG A 339 -0.04 0.42 17.27
N PHE A 340 1.11 -0.02 17.75
CA PHE A 340 1.97 -0.97 17.03
C PHE A 340 1.90 -2.34 17.69
N GLY A 341 1.80 -3.40 16.90
CA GLY A 341 1.76 -4.77 17.42
C GLY A 341 2.44 -5.77 16.50
N ALA A 342 2.59 -6.98 17.00
CA ALA A 342 3.13 -8.10 16.25
C ALA A 342 2.01 -9.04 15.78
N VAL A 343 2.27 -9.77 14.69
CA VAL A 343 1.49 -10.96 14.30
C VAL A 343 2.45 -12.13 14.07
N GLY A 344 2.64 -12.95 15.09
CA GLY A 344 3.77 -13.88 15.21
C GLY A 344 4.96 -13.28 15.97
N ASN A 345 5.61 -12.28 15.38
CA ASN A 345 6.75 -11.55 15.97
C ASN A 345 6.95 -10.21 15.25
N ALA A 346 7.47 -9.21 15.95
CA ALA A 346 7.94 -7.97 15.32
C ALA A 346 9.33 -7.62 15.84
N ALA A 347 10.25 -7.20 14.95
CA ALA A 347 11.58 -6.75 15.32
C ALA A 347 11.94 -5.40 14.68
N VAL A 348 12.43 -4.47 15.50
CA VAL A 348 12.82 -3.11 15.11
C VAL A 348 14.21 -2.77 15.67
N SER A 349 14.95 -1.91 14.99
CA SER A 349 16.33 -1.57 15.41
C SER A 349 16.37 -0.74 16.70
N SER A 350 15.37 0.12 16.90
CA SER A 350 15.19 0.97 18.07
C SER A 350 13.75 1.46 18.11
N ALA A 351 13.30 1.97 19.26
CA ALA A 351 11.97 2.55 19.39
C ALA A 351 12.01 3.88 20.16
N GLU A 352 11.20 4.83 19.73
CA GLU A 352 10.96 6.09 20.43
C GLU A 352 9.47 6.29 20.64
N PHE A 353 9.10 6.54 21.89
CA PHE A 353 7.74 6.82 22.29
C PHE A 353 7.55 8.32 22.54
N ASN A 354 6.68 8.92 21.75
CA ASN A 354 6.17 10.29 21.89
C ASN A 354 4.68 10.30 22.27
N GLY A 355 3.90 9.29 21.86
CA GLY A 355 2.49 9.08 22.19
C GLY A 355 1.96 7.75 21.62
N GLY A 356 0.75 7.34 22.01
CA GLY A 356 0.14 6.08 21.54
C GLY A 356 0.47 4.87 22.42
N GLY A 357 0.80 3.73 21.81
CA GLY A 357 1.16 2.52 22.56
C GLY A 357 1.38 1.26 21.72
N PHE A 358 1.39 0.13 22.39
CA PHE A 358 1.50 -1.20 21.79
C PHE A 358 0.19 -1.96 21.91
N ILE A 359 -0.03 -2.95 21.03
CA ILE A 359 -1.17 -3.84 21.06
C ILE A 359 -0.74 -5.30 20.97
N PHE A 360 -1.33 -6.14 21.82
CA PHE A 360 -1.20 -7.59 21.79
C PHE A 360 -2.54 -8.18 21.36
N ALA A 361 -2.72 -8.29 20.03
CA ALA A 361 -4.04 -8.49 19.43
C ALA A 361 -4.55 -9.93 19.44
N ASP A 362 -3.65 -10.92 19.52
CA ASP A 362 -3.99 -12.35 19.44
C ASP A 362 -4.28 -12.94 20.83
N ASN A 363 -5.55 -12.84 21.24
CA ASN A 363 -6.02 -13.38 22.52
C ASN A 363 -5.89 -14.90 22.61
N ASP A 364 -5.95 -15.62 21.49
CA ASP A 364 -5.86 -17.09 21.47
C ASP A 364 -4.47 -17.57 21.89
N LYS A 365 -3.41 -16.78 21.66
CA LYS A 365 -2.06 -17.12 22.12
C LYS A 365 -1.94 -17.10 23.64
N PHE A 366 -2.54 -16.11 24.30
CA PHE A 366 -2.62 -16.06 25.76
C PHE A 366 -3.38 -17.26 26.30
N LEU A 367 -4.58 -17.52 25.76
CA LEU A 367 -5.50 -18.54 26.27
C LEU A 367 -5.04 -19.98 26.01
N SER A 368 -4.31 -20.22 24.93
CA SER A 368 -3.75 -21.55 24.61
C SER A 368 -2.45 -21.87 25.37
N GLY A 369 -1.89 -20.89 26.09
CA GLY A 369 -0.57 -21.02 26.72
C GLY A 369 0.59 -21.05 25.72
N ALA A 370 0.36 -20.64 24.47
CA ALA A 370 1.38 -20.56 23.42
C ALA A 370 2.34 -19.36 23.60
N GLY A 371 2.08 -18.50 24.59
CA GLY A 371 2.84 -17.28 24.85
C GLY A 371 2.12 -16.06 24.25
N VAL A 372 2.89 -15.09 23.77
CA VAL A 372 2.39 -13.88 23.11
C VAL A 372 3.25 -13.58 21.89
N ASP A 373 2.75 -12.71 21.01
CA ASP A 373 3.54 -12.18 19.91
C ASP A 373 4.55 -11.15 20.44
N LEU A 374 5.82 -11.55 20.52
CA LEU A 374 6.87 -10.73 21.09
C LEU A 374 7.23 -9.55 20.17
N ILE A 375 7.44 -8.39 20.78
CA ILE A 375 8.03 -7.22 20.13
C ILE A 375 9.48 -7.07 20.59
N SER A 376 10.41 -7.16 19.63
CA SER A 376 11.84 -7.07 19.89
C SER A 376 12.42 -5.75 19.39
N ILE A 377 13.01 -5.00 20.30
CA ILE A 377 13.71 -3.75 20.04
C ILE A 377 15.20 -4.03 20.24
N ALA A 378 15.96 -4.12 19.15
CA ALA A 378 17.37 -4.55 19.23
C ALA A 378 18.24 -3.55 20.00
N GLY A 379 17.96 -2.25 19.84
CA GLY A 379 18.69 -1.16 20.47
C GLY A 379 17.90 -0.47 21.59
N GLU A 380 18.00 0.85 21.63
CA GLU A 380 17.36 1.67 22.67
C GLU A 380 15.84 1.74 22.47
N PHE A 381 15.11 1.56 23.58
CA PHE A 381 13.72 1.95 23.72
C PHE A 381 13.64 3.23 24.56
N SER A 382 13.34 4.35 23.91
CA SER A 382 13.31 5.68 24.49
C SER A 382 11.89 6.17 24.77
N LYS A 383 11.63 6.61 26.00
CA LYS A 383 10.39 7.30 26.39
C LYS A 383 10.64 8.80 26.45
N VAL A 384 10.11 9.52 25.47
CA VAL A 384 10.21 10.99 25.38
C VAL A 384 8.88 11.65 25.73
N GLY A 385 7.76 11.00 25.39
CA GLY A 385 6.41 11.43 25.73
C GLY A 385 6.16 11.44 27.25
N ALA A 386 5.33 12.37 27.72
CA ALA A 386 5.00 12.52 29.13
C ALA A 386 4.04 11.43 29.65
N ASP A 387 3.05 11.06 28.83
CA ASP A 387 2.03 10.09 29.18
C ASP A 387 2.60 8.67 29.36
N LYS A 388 1.88 7.82 30.08
CA LYS A 388 2.20 6.40 30.12
C LYS A 388 2.00 5.76 28.74
N ILE A 389 2.78 4.71 28.48
CA ILE A 389 2.72 3.93 27.25
C ILE A 389 1.56 2.95 27.39
N ALA A 390 0.56 3.06 26.51
CA ALA A 390 -0.57 2.14 26.52
C ALA A 390 -0.14 0.73 26.07
N ILE A 391 -0.61 -0.29 26.79
CA ILE A 391 -0.56 -1.70 26.40
C ILE A 391 -1.99 -2.18 26.21
N ASP A 392 -2.41 -2.27 24.96
CA ASP A 392 -3.74 -2.69 24.57
C ASP A 392 -3.81 -4.22 24.46
N PHE A 393 -4.66 -4.85 25.27
CA PHE A 393 -4.90 -6.29 25.26
C PHE A 393 -6.10 -6.71 24.40
N ASN A 394 -6.62 -5.81 23.56
CA ASN A 394 -7.64 -6.11 22.55
C ASN A 394 -8.85 -6.89 23.07
N GLY A 395 -9.34 -6.54 24.27
CA GLY A 395 -10.50 -7.19 24.89
C GLY A 395 -10.21 -8.55 25.52
N LEU A 396 -8.96 -8.90 25.81
CA LEU A 396 -8.59 -10.16 26.47
C LEU A 396 -9.31 -10.29 27.82
N ASP A 397 -10.08 -11.37 27.99
CA ASP A 397 -10.55 -11.81 29.31
C ASP A 397 -9.47 -12.67 29.97
N ALA A 398 -8.76 -12.07 30.93
CA ALA A 398 -7.65 -12.72 31.61
C ALA A 398 -8.05 -13.38 32.94
N SER A 399 -9.35 -13.57 33.21
CA SER A 399 -9.81 -14.27 34.43
C SER A 399 -9.29 -15.71 34.55
N GLY A 400 -9.05 -16.38 33.42
CA GLY A 400 -8.42 -17.71 33.37
C GLY A 400 -6.89 -17.69 33.40
N LEU A 401 -6.28 -16.50 33.42
CA LEU A 401 -4.83 -16.30 33.30
C LEU A 401 -4.21 -15.67 34.56
N ILE A 402 -4.97 -15.56 35.65
CA ILE A 402 -4.51 -14.96 36.89
C ILE A 402 -3.28 -15.70 37.43
N GLY A 403 -2.22 -14.94 37.71
CA GLY A 403 -0.92 -15.42 38.16
C GLY A 403 0.02 -15.85 37.03
N ASN A 404 -0.42 -15.84 35.77
CA ASN A 404 0.47 -16.11 34.64
C ASN A 404 1.23 -14.84 34.25
N THR A 405 2.51 -15.02 33.91
CA THR A 405 3.42 -13.96 33.46
C THR A 405 3.81 -14.15 32.00
N TYR A 406 3.87 -13.07 31.23
CA TYR A 406 4.23 -13.08 29.80
C TYR A 406 5.25 -11.99 29.46
N ASP A 407 6.22 -12.33 28.61
CA ASP A 407 7.17 -11.37 28.04
C ASP A 407 6.52 -10.62 26.88
N LEU A 408 6.41 -9.30 27.00
CA LEU A 408 5.72 -8.45 26.03
C LEU A 408 6.70 -7.78 25.04
N ILE A 409 7.71 -7.11 25.60
CA ILE A 409 8.65 -6.28 24.84
C ILE A 409 10.06 -6.51 25.37
N THR A 410 11.01 -6.81 24.49
CA THR A 410 12.44 -6.87 24.85
C THR A 410 13.18 -5.67 24.24
N ALA A 411 14.06 -5.03 25.00
CA ALA A 411 14.91 -3.93 24.52
C ALA A 411 16.41 -4.17 24.75
N GLY A 412 17.26 -3.63 23.89
CA GLY A 412 18.71 -3.61 24.10
C GLY A 412 19.12 -2.68 25.24
N SER A 413 18.46 -1.52 25.35
CA SER A 413 18.61 -0.56 26.46
C SER A 413 17.34 0.27 26.65
N LEU A 414 17.19 0.88 27.81
CA LEU A 414 16.09 1.79 28.14
C LEU A 414 16.61 3.23 28.28
N SER A 415 15.84 4.20 27.79
CA SER A 415 16.10 5.63 27.95
C SER A 415 14.81 6.37 28.30
N GLY A 416 14.86 7.32 29.23
CA GLY A 416 13.65 7.93 29.80
C GLY A 416 12.79 7.00 30.68
N MET A 417 13.25 5.76 30.86
CA MET A 417 12.68 4.73 31.74
C MET A 417 13.83 4.06 32.52
N SER A 418 13.50 3.37 33.61
CA SER A 418 14.47 2.64 34.42
C SER A 418 13.91 1.29 34.83
N SER A 419 14.69 0.22 34.65
CA SER A 419 14.36 -1.13 35.12
C SER A 419 14.43 -1.28 36.64
N GLU A 420 14.97 -0.27 37.34
CA GLU A 420 15.03 -0.19 38.81
C GLU A 420 13.78 0.43 39.44
N VAL A 421 12.89 0.96 38.59
CA VAL A 421 11.59 1.54 38.97
C VAL A 421 10.51 0.57 38.51
N ASP A 422 9.43 0.48 39.29
CA ASP A 422 8.24 -0.27 38.94
C ASP A 422 7.77 0.06 37.51
N ALA A 423 7.53 -0.95 36.67
CA ALA A 423 7.19 -0.71 35.27
C ALA A 423 5.79 -0.09 35.15
N ASP A 424 4.93 -0.28 36.14
CA ASP A 424 3.63 0.39 36.22
C ASP A 424 3.74 1.92 36.24
N GLU A 425 4.90 2.51 36.57
CA GLU A 425 5.12 3.96 36.44
C GLU A 425 5.14 4.43 34.97
N TYR A 426 5.44 3.52 34.04
CA TYR A 426 5.63 3.83 32.63
C TYR A 426 4.53 3.28 31.72
N PHE A 427 3.82 2.24 32.14
CA PHE A 427 2.83 1.53 31.32
C PHE A 427 1.43 1.56 31.97
N ASP A 428 0.40 1.56 31.14
CA ASP A 428 -0.99 1.36 31.55
C ASP A 428 -1.63 0.31 30.63
N ALA A 429 -2.42 -0.58 31.23
CA ALA A 429 -3.19 -1.57 30.48
C ALA A 429 -4.50 -0.97 29.96
N GLU A 430 -4.82 -1.28 28.71
CA GLU A 430 -6.07 -0.93 28.07
C GLU A 430 -6.78 -2.19 27.55
N ASN A 431 -8.11 -2.13 27.50
CA ASN A 431 -8.96 -3.19 26.97
C ASN A 431 -8.69 -4.59 27.57
N LEU A 432 -8.25 -4.65 28.83
CA LEU A 432 -8.17 -5.88 29.61
C LEU A 432 -9.49 -6.11 30.36
N LEU A 433 -10.01 -7.34 30.33
CA LEU A 433 -11.26 -7.71 30.99
C LEU A 433 -11.01 -8.67 32.14
N ASN A 434 -11.77 -8.48 33.23
CA ASN A 434 -11.84 -9.38 34.39
C ASN A 434 -10.51 -9.70 35.09
N ALA A 435 -9.49 -8.85 34.91
CA ALA A 435 -8.20 -8.93 35.58
C ALA A 435 -7.59 -7.51 35.71
N ILE A 436 -6.54 -7.40 36.52
CA ILE A 436 -5.61 -6.28 36.50
C ILE A 436 -4.29 -6.73 35.83
N ALA A 437 -3.61 -5.82 35.15
CA ALA A 437 -2.24 -6.03 34.69
C ALA A 437 -1.28 -5.45 35.72
N ASP A 438 -0.24 -6.21 36.02
CA ASP A 438 0.90 -5.83 36.86
C ASP A 438 2.13 -5.89 35.96
N PHE A 439 2.70 -4.73 35.62
CA PHE A 439 3.85 -4.65 34.73
C PHE A 439 5.16 -4.66 35.52
N GLU A 440 6.06 -5.55 35.14
CA GLU A 440 7.38 -5.68 35.78
C GLU A 440 8.50 -5.71 34.76
N TRP A 441 9.71 -5.33 35.20
CA TRP A 441 10.92 -5.48 34.43
C TRP A 441 11.66 -6.76 34.80
N ASN A 442 11.99 -7.56 33.79
CA ASN A 442 12.98 -8.63 33.87
C ASN A 442 14.20 -8.26 33.02
N GLY A 443 15.14 -7.54 33.63
CA GLY A 443 16.18 -6.84 32.88
C GLY A 443 15.57 -5.76 32.00
N ASN A 444 15.87 -5.78 30.69
CA ASN A 444 15.26 -4.88 29.70
C ASN A 444 14.03 -5.49 29.01
N THR A 445 13.41 -6.49 29.64
CA THR A 445 12.18 -7.13 29.15
C THR A 445 11.00 -6.66 29.97
N LEU A 446 10.02 -6.04 29.32
CA LEU A 446 8.73 -5.74 29.92
C LEU A 446 7.91 -7.03 30.01
N GLN A 447 7.47 -7.36 31.21
CA GLN A 447 6.57 -8.48 31.48
C GLN A 447 5.22 -7.97 31.98
N VAL A 448 4.17 -8.78 31.80
CA VAL A 448 2.89 -8.58 32.47
C VAL A 448 2.51 -9.82 33.26
N THR A 449 2.08 -9.63 34.50
CA THR A 449 1.40 -10.65 35.31
C THR A 449 -0.06 -10.24 35.51
N PHE A 450 -1.00 -11.17 35.33
CA PHE A 450 -2.41 -10.86 35.54
C PHE A 450 -2.82 -11.11 37.00
N GLY A 451 -3.37 -10.09 37.66
CA GLY A 451 -3.90 -10.16 39.02
C GLY A 451 -5.43 -10.21 39.07
N ALA A 452 -5.98 -10.78 40.15
CA ALA A 452 -7.41 -10.80 40.36
C ALA A 452 -7.95 -9.39 40.62
N VAL A 453 -9.12 -9.06 40.06
CA VAL A 453 -9.84 -7.83 40.43
C VAL A 453 -10.33 -8.01 41.87
N PRO A 454 -9.99 -7.10 42.81
CA PRO A 454 -10.43 -7.23 44.20
C PRO A 454 -11.96 -7.31 44.28
N GLU A 455 -12.49 -8.32 44.97
CA GLU A 455 -13.93 -8.43 45.12
C GLU A 455 -14.49 -7.24 45.92
N PRO A 456 -15.77 -6.86 45.72
CA PRO A 456 -16.38 -5.74 46.47
C PRO A 456 -16.28 -5.89 47.99
N ALA A 457 -16.26 -7.12 48.50
CA ALA A 457 -16.10 -7.41 49.92
C ALA A 457 -14.67 -7.16 50.44
N GLU A 458 -13.65 -7.43 49.62
CA GLU A 458 -12.25 -7.17 49.96
C GLU A 458 -11.94 -5.68 49.93
N ALA A 459 -12.46 -4.97 48.93
CA ALA A 459 -12.41 -3.51 48.88
C ALA A 459 -13.11 -2.87 50.10
N ALA A 460 -14.30 -3.35 50.46
CA ALA A 460 -15.03 -2.87 51.63
C ALA A 460 -14.30 -3.18 52.95
N ALA A 461 -13.62 -4.33 53.06
CA ALA A 461 -12.82 -4.68 54.22
C ALA A 461 -11.60 -3.76 54.38
N PHE A 462 -10.93 -3.40 53.29
CA PHE A 462 -9.80 -2.46 53.30
C PHE A 462 -10.24 -1.05 53.77
N PHE A 463 -11.33 -0.53 53.21
CA PHE A 463 -11.90 0.74 53.66
C PHE A 463 -12.42 0.68 55.10
N GLY A 464 -13.00 -0.45 55.51
CA GLY A 464 -13.42 -0.69 56.89
C GLY A 464 -12.26 -0.66 57.89
N LEU A 465 -11.11 -1.25 57.52
CA LEU A 465 -9.91 -1.26 58.35
C LEU A 465 -9.26 0.13 58.46
N ALA A 466 -9.19 0.86 57.34
CA ALA A 466 -8.69 2.23 57.32
C ALA A 466 -9.57 3.18 58.16
N ALA A 467 -10.90 3.04 58.07
CA ALA A 467 -11.84 3.77 58.90
C ALA A 467 -11.65 3.44 60.39
N LEU A 468 -11.46 2.17 60.75
CA LEU A 468 -11.19 1.75 62.13
C LEU A 468 -9.87 2.33 62.66
N ALA A 469 -8.81 2.32 61.85
CA ALA A 469 -7.51 2.88 62.20
C ALA A 469 -7.60 4.41 62.44
N LEU A 470 -8.33 5.13 61.60
CA LEU A 470 -8.59 6.56 61.78
C LEU A 470 -9.44 6.83 63.04
N CYS A 471 -10.45 6.00 63.33
CA CYS A 471 -11.23 6.11 64.56
C CYS A 471 -10.40 5.87 65.83
N VAL A 472 -9.50 4.88 65.81
CA VAL A 472 -8.57 4.62 66.94
C VAL A 472 -7.59 5.77 67.12
N ALA A 473 -7.03 6.31 66.04
CA ALA A 473 -6.15 7.48 66.09
C ALA A 473 -6.87 8.75 66.58
N ALA A 474 -8.12 8.98 66.13
CA ALA A 474 -8.93 10.10 66.60
C ALA A 474 -9.31 9.97 68.08
N ARG A 475 -9.53 8.74 68.57
CA ARG A 475 -9.81 8.46 69.99
C ARG A 475 -8.58 8.70 70.87
N ARG A 476 -7.37 8.37 70.38
CA ARG A 476 -6.10 8.65 71.07
C ARG A 476 -5.71 10.14 71.12
N ARG A 477 -6.31 10.99 70.28
CA ARG A 477 -6.12 12.46 70.32
C ARG A 477 -7.14 13.18 71.22
N ARG A 478 -8.15 12.47 71.73
CA ARG A 478 -9.25 13.03 72.57
C ARG A 478 -9.24 12.54 74.02
N GLY A 479 -8.31 11.65 74.38
CA GLY A 479 -7.96 11.31 75.76
C GLY A 479 -6.53 11.73 76.02
#